data_AF-K9DK34-F1
#
_entry.id   AF-K9DK34-F1
#
_cell.length_a   1.000
_cell.length_b   1.000
_cell.length_c   1.000
_cell.angle_alpha   90.00
_cell.angle_beta   90.00
_cell.angle_gamma   90.00
#
_symmetry.space_group_name_H-M   'P 1'
#
loop_
_entity.id
_entity.type
_entity.pdbx_description
1 polymer ?
#
loop_
_entity_poly.entity_id
_entity_poly.type
_entity_poly.pdbx_seq_one_letter_code
_entity_poly.pdbx_strand_id
1 'polypeptide(L)'
;MSTPSNLPGFFSRLSIAFGALFKSLGDAEFAARVRDDGVGPTAAPAPAPAPVPTPTPAPTPAPAPLRAPTPDSALQLLSLFQREARLIDFAHENLSAYSDADIGAAARVVHEGCARVLREHFAIEPVRNEAEGSRVTLNEGFDAASVRLTGNVVGKAPFTGTLSHRGWRASKVTLPQLAESHDARVLAPAEVEL
;
A
#
# COMPACT_ATOMS: atom_id res chain seq x y z
N MET A 1 -1.79 71.39 -44.75
CA MET A 1 -0.82 72.14 -43.94
C MET A 1 -0.20 71.17 -42.95
N SER A 2 0.99 70.65 -43.25
CA SER A 2 1.69 69.71 -42.37
C SER A 2 2.74 70.49 -41.58
N THR A 3 2.55 70.61 -40.28
CA THR A 3 3.52 71.25 -39.37
C THR A 3 4.76 70.36 -39.24
N PRO A 4 6.00 70.84 -39.49
CA PRO A 4 7.18 70.01 -39.29
C PRO A 4 7.46 69.84 -37.80
N SER A 5 7.51 68.58 -37.34
CA SER A 5 7.92 68.21 -35.98
C SER A 5 9.44 68.38 -35.83
N ASN A 6 9.88 69.50 -35.27
CA ASN A 6 11.29 69.76 -35.02
C ASN A 6 11.74 69.04 -33.73
N LEU A 7 12.15 67.79 -33.86
CA LEU A 7 12.64 66.98 -32.74
C LEU A 7 14.13 67.32 -32.47
N PRO A 8 14.53 67.53 -31.21
CA PRO A 8 15.91 67.89 -30.88
C PRO A 8 16.90 66.81 -31.31
N GLY A 9 18.10 67.20 -31.76
CA GLY A 9 19.17 66.27 -32.15
C GLY A 9 19.78 65.52 -30.96
N PHE A 10 20.56 64.46 -31.22
CA PHE A 10 21.10 63.56 -30.20
C PHE A 10 21.88 64.29 -29.08
N PHE A 11 22.81 65.17 -29.44
CA PHE A 11 23.62 65.90 -28.45
C PHE A 11 22.80 66.91 -27.63
N SER A 12 21.73 67.47 -28.21
CA SER A 12 20.78 68.32 -27.48
C SER A 12 19.94 67.50 -26.49
N ARG A 13 19.56 66.27 -26.84
CA ARG A 13 18.87 65.38 -25.90
C ARG A 13 19.77 64.95 -24.74
N LEU A 14 21.06 64.71 -25.01
CA LEU A 14 22.01 64.33 -23.98
C LEU A 14 22.23 65.47 -22.96
N SER A 15 22.38 66.71 -23.43
CA SER A 15 22.50 67.87 -22.53
C SER A 15 21.22 68.15 -21.74
N ILE A 16 20.05 67.98 -22.36
CA ILE A 16 18.75 68.07 -21.67
C ILE A 16 18.62 66.99 -20.59
N ALA A 17 19.04 65.74 -20.85
CA ALA A 17 18.97 64.65 -19.88
C ALA A 17 19.84 64.90 -18.65
N PHE A 18 21.08 65.37 -18.84
CA PHE A 18 21.94 65.76 -17.72
C PHE A 18 21.37 66.94 -16.93
N GLY A 19 20.82 67.96 -17.61
CA GLY A 19 20.18 69.09 -16.94
C GLY A 19 18.94 68.69 -16.15
N ALA A 20 18.11 67.80 -16.69
CA ALA A 20 16.92 67.28 -16.02
C ALA A 20 17.27 66.47 -14.76
N LEU A 21 18.37 65.72 -14.77
CA LEU A 21 18.86 64.98 -13.60
C LEU A 21 19.15 65.93 -12.43
N PHE A 22 19.96 66.96 -12.64
CA PHE A 22 20.28 67.92 -11.56
C PHE A 22 19.06 68.75 -11.14
N LYS A 23 18.20 69.13 -12.09
CA LYS A 23 16.97 69.86 -11.76
C LYS A 23 15.99 69.03 -10.94
N SER A 24 15.90 67.72 -11.19
CA SER A 24 15.08 66.81 -10.39
C SER A 24 15.57 66.65 -8.94
N LEU A 25 16.86 66.86 -8.68
CA LEU A 25 17.43 66.83 -7.33
C LEU A 25 17.21 68.14 -6.57
N GLY A 26 17.14 69.27 -7.27
CA GLY A 26 17.04 70.61 -6.66
C GLY A 26 15.63 71.23 -6.62
N ASP A 27 14.70 70.74 -7.44
CA ASP A 27 13.35 71.30 -7.58
C ASP A 27 12.29 70.20 -7.46
N ALA A 28 11.57 70.22 -6.34
CA ALA A 28 10.60 69.19 -5.98
C ALA A 28 9.36 69.17 -6.90
N GLU A 29 8.93 70.31 -7.43
CA GLU A 29 7.78 70.34 -8.35
C GLU A 29 8.16 69.78 -9.72
N PHE A 30 9.36 70.09 -10.21
CA PHE A 30 9.85 69.52 -11.45
C PHE A 30 10.02 68.00 -11.33
N ALA A 31 10.55 67.52 -10.20
CA ALA A 31 10.67 66.08 -9.93
C ALA A 31 9.32 65.36 -9.87
N ALA A 32 8.27 66.01 -9.35
CA ALA A 32 6.91 65.45 -9.34
C ALA A 32 6.36 65.29 -10.76
N ARG A 33 6.49 66.30 -11.61
CA ARG A 33 6.02 66.23 -13.01
C ARG A 33 6.72 65.14 -13.81
N VAL A 34 8.05 64.98 -13.64
CA VAL A 34 8.82 63.91 -14.31
C VAL A 34 8.40 62.51 -13.83
N ARG A 35 8.04 62.36 -12.54
CA ARG A 35 7.50 61.11 -12.01
C ARG A 35 6.16 60.77 -12.66
N ASP A 36 5.27 61.75 -12.76
CA ASP A 36 3.92 61.55 -13.29
C ASP A 36 3.95 61.25 -14.81
N ASP A 37 4.87 61.86 -15.56
CA ASP A 37 5.09 61.58 -16.99
C ASP A 37 5.75 60.21 -17.25
N GLY A 38 6.53 59.69 -16.29
CA GLY A 38 7.18 58.38 -16.36
C GLY A 38 6.26 57.18 -16.06
N VAL A 39 5.07 57.44 -15.52
CA VAL A 39 4.04 56.42 -15.28
C VAL A 39 3.06 56.44 -16.46
N GLY A 40 3.45 55.76 -17.56
CA GLY A 40 2.44 55.22 -18.48
C GLY A 40 1.43 54.37 -17.69
N PRO A 41 0.18 54.20 -18.16
CA PRO A 41 -0.92 53.71 -17.33
C PRO A 41 -0.54 52.38 -16.66
N THR A 42 -0.19 52.46 -15.38
CA THR A 42 -0.06 51.29 -14.51
C THR A 42 -1.47 50.73 -14.42
N ALA A 43 -1.71 49.61 -15.11
CA ALA A 43 -2.86 48.77 -14.84
C ALA A 43 -2.90 48.55 -13.32
N ALA A 44 -4.05 48.85 -12.72
CA ALA A 44 -4.32 48.60 -11.32
C ALA A 44 -3.82 47.21 -10.93
N PRO A 45 -3.28 47.01 -9.71
CA PRO A 45 -2.80 45.71 -9.28
C PRO A 45 -3.95 44.70 -9.45
N ALA A 46 -3.73 43.70 -10.29
CA ALA A 46 -4.66 42.59 -10.41
C ALA A 46 -4.87 41.99 -9.01
N PRO A 47 -6.13 41.67 -8.62
CA PRO A 47 -6.40 41.07 -7.33
C PRO A 47 -5.54 39.82 -7.17
N ALA A 48 -4.94 39.65 -5.99
CA ALA A 48 -4.14 38.49 -5.65
C ALA A 48 -4.87 37.19 -6.08
N PRO A 49 -4.17 36.22 -6.71
CA PRO A 49 -4.79 34.96 -7.05
C PRO A 49 -5.37 34.36 -5.77
N ALA A 50 -6.66 34.03 -5.82
CA ALA A 50 -7.34 33.34 -4.73
C ALA A 50 -6.52 32.11 -4.28
N PRO A 51 -6.50 31.79 -2.98
CA PRO A 51 -5.80 30.61 -2.50
C PRO A 51 -6.28 29.39 -3.27
N VAL A 52 -5.36 28.71 -3.95
CA VAL A 52 -5.63 27.44 -4.60
C VAL A 52 -6.20 26.52 -3.52
N PRO A 53 -7.41 25.94 -3.69
CA PRO A 53 -7.96 25.05 -2.70
C PRO A 53 -6.97 23.91 -2.47
N THR A 54 -6.53 23.75 -1.23
CA THR A 54 -5.81 22.56 -0.79
C THR A 54 -6.61 21.34 -1.24
N PRO A 55 -6.01 20.37 -1.96
CA PRO A 55 -6.74 19.17 -2.35
C PRO A 55 -7.28 18.53 -1.08
N THR A 56 -8.61 18.45 -1.00
CA THR A 56 -9.30 17.73 0.06
C THR A 56 -8.69 16.32 0.13
N PRO A 57 -8.18 15.86 1.28
CA PRO A 57 -7.65 14.52 1.40
C PRO A 57 -8.73 13.55 0.93
N ALA A 58 -8.37 12.70 -0.04
CA ALA A 58 -9.27 11.68 -0.55
C ALA A 58 -9.80 10.87 0.63
N PRO A 59 -11.11 10.55 0.67
CA PRO A 59 -11.69 9.81 1.77
C PRO A 59 -10.93 8.49 1.95
N THR A 60 -10.40 8.28 3.16
CA THR A 60 -9.82 7.01 3.58
C THR A 60 -10.83 5.91 3.24
N PRO A 61 -10.45 4.87 2.47
CA PRO A 61 -11.35 3.78 2.15
C PRO A 61 -11.95 3.22 3.44
N ALA A 62 -13.28 3.21 3.53
CA ALA A 62 -13.95 2.59 4.66
C ALA A 62 -13.48 1.12 4.76
N PRO A 63 -13.19 0.61 5.97
CA PRO A 63 -12.77 -0.77 6.15
C PRO A 63 -13.79 -1.70 5.50
N ALA A 64 -13.31 -2.59 4.63
CA ALA A 64 -14.15 -3.56 3.96
C ALA A 64 -14.92 -4.38 5.01
N PRO A 65 -16.21 -4.68 4.78
CA PRO A 65 -17.02 -5.42 5.75
C PRO A 65 -16.40 -6.79 6.01
N LEU A 66 -16.25 -7.12 7.30
CA LEU A 66 -15.77 -8.43 7.74
C LEU A 66 -16.82 -9.50 7.44
N ARG A 67 -16.40 -10.65 6.91
CA ARG A 67 -17.27 -11.81 6.74
C ARG A 67 -17.37 -12.59 8.04
N ALA A 68 -18.57 -13.03 8.40
CA ALA A 68 -18.77 -13.94 9.52
C ALA A 68 -18.10 -15.31 9.24
N PRO A 69 -17.51 -15.97 10.25
CA PRO A 69 -16.94 -17.30 10.07
C PRO A 69 -18.05 -18.33 9.80
N THR A 70 -17.72 -19.40 9.08
CA THR A 70 -18.55 -20.60 8.92
C THR A 70 -18.02 -21.69 9.86
N PRO A 71 -18.53 -21.82 11.10
CA PRO A 71 -17.92 -22.67 12.13
C PRO A 71 -17.92 -24.16 11.72
N ASP A 72 -18.97 -24.61 11.06
CA ASP A 72 -19.16 -26.04 10.75
C ASP A 72 -18.09 -26.58 9.80
N SER A 73 -17.68 -25.83 8.77
CA SER A 73 -16.60 -26.26 7.88
C SER A 73 -15.23 -26.29 8.60
N ALA A 74 -15.01 -25.41 9.57
CA ALA A 74 -13.79 -25.42 10.37
C ALA A 74 -13.77 -26.61 11.33
N LEU A 75 -14.88 -26.87 12.02
CA LEU A 75 -15.04 -28.04 12.88
C LEU A 75 -14.92 -29.33 12.08
N GLN A 76 -15.53 -29.40 10.91
CA GLN A 76 -15.41 -30.55 10.01
C GLN A 76 -13.96 -30.80 9.61
N LEU A 77 -13.23 -29.75 9.21
CA LEU A 77 -11.80 -29.88 8.88
C LEU A 77 -11.01 -30.41 10.08
N LEU A 78 -11.30 -29.90 11.28
CA LEU A 78 -10.66 -30.36 12.51
C LEU A 78 -10.98 -31.84 12.81
N SER A 79 -12.22 -32.29 12.61
CA SER A 79 -12.60 -33.70 12.73
C SER A 79 -11.87 -34.60 11.74
N LEU A 80 -11.63 -34.14 10.51
CA LEU A 80 -10.83 -34.89 9.52
C LEU A 80 -9.38 -35.07 9.98
N PHE A 81 -8.75 -34.00 10.48
CA PHE A 81 -7.41 -34.09 11.07
C PHE A 81 -7.38 -34.96 12.31
N GLN A 82 -8.40 -34.93 13.16
CA GLN A 82 -8.44 -35.82 14.32
C GLN A 82 -8.56 -37.29 13.90
N ARG A 83 -9.43 -37.60 12.94
CA ARG A 83 -9.63 -38.97 12.46
C ARG A 83 -8.38 -39.57 11.81
N GLU A 84 -7.73 -38.83 10.91
CA GLU A 84 -6.60 -39.35 10.13
C GLU A 84 -5.24 -39.19 10.84
N ALA A 85 -5.11 -38.19 11.70
CA ALA A 85 -3.81 -37.78 12.27
C ALA A 85 -3.76 -37.77 13.79
N ARG A 86 -4.89 -37.99 14.50
CA ARG A 86 -4.97 -37.81 15.96
C ARG A 86 -4.41 -36.46 16.43
N LEU A 87 -4.63 -35.41 15.61
CA LEU A 87 -3.98 -34.11 15.79
C LEU A 87 -4.28 -33.49 17.14
N ILE A 88 -5.53 -33.57 17.60
CA ILE A 88 -5.96 -33.00 18.87
C ILE A 88 -5.29 -33.75 20.02
N ASP A 89 -5.30 -35.09 19.97
CA ASP A 89 -4.66 -35.91 21.00
C ASP A 89 -3.17 -35.59 21.12
N PHE A 90 -2.47 -35.53 19.97
CA PHE A 90 -1.04 -35.24 19.93
C PHE A 90 -0.72 -33.83 20.42
N ALA A 91 -1.55 -32.84 20.09
CA ALA A 91 -1.35 -31.45 20.52
C ALA A 91 -1.69 -31.22 22.00
N HIS A 92 -2.59 -32.03 22.58
CA HIS A 92 -2.93 -31.99 24.00
C HIS A 92 -1.99 -32.82 24.88
N GLU A 93 -1.21 -33.73 24.31
CA GLU A 93 -0.22 -34.52 25.05
C GLU A 93 0.89 -33.62 25.60
N ASN A 94 1.26 -33.82 26.87
CA ASN A 94 2.37 -33.09 27.49
C ASN A 94 3.70 -33.77 27.15
N LEU A 95 4.45 -33.17 26.21
CA LEU A 95 5.70 -33.74 25.72
C LEU A 95 6.93 -33.44 26.60
N SER A 96 6.80 -32.69 27.69
CA SER A 96 7.96 -32.18 28.47
C SER A 96 8.85 -33.27 29.08
N ALA A 97 8.32 -34.48 29.30
CA ALA A 97 9.05 -35.61 29.87
C ALA A 97 9.67 -36.56 28.83
N TYR A 98 9.38 -36.36 27.54
CA TYR A 98 9.82 -37.26 26.47
C TYR A 98 11.03 -36.67 25.74
N SER A 99 11.93 -37.54 25.28
CA SER A 99 13.02 -37.12 24.40
C SER A 99 12.54 -37.02 22.94
N ASP A 100 13.29 -36.28 22.11
CA ASP A 100 13.04 -36.21 20.66
C ASP A 100 12.98 -37.60 20.01
N ALA A 101 13.78 -38.55 20.51
CA ALA A 101 13.79 -39.93 20.03
C ALA A 101 12.47 -40.66 20.33
N ASP A 102 11.93 -40.47 21.54
CA ASP A 102 10.67 -41.08 21.97
C ASP A 102 9.47 -40.51 21.20
N ILE A 103 9.51 -39.21 20.88
CA ILE A 103 8.45 -38.51 20.14
C ILE A 103 8.45 -38.87 18.66
N GLY A 104 9.63 -39.18 18.10
CA GLY A 104 9.82 -39.27 16.64
C GLY A 104 8.93 -40.29 15.93
N ALA A 105 8.57 -41.40 16.58
CA ALA A 105 7.65 -42.38 15.99
C ALA A 105 6.22 -41.82 15.91
N ALA A 106 5.70 -41.25 16.99
CA ALA A 106 4.38 -40.64 17.04
C ALA A 106 4.27 -39.45 16.05
N ALA A 107 5.27 -38.56 16.04
CA ALA A 107 5.30 -37.40 15.16
C ALA A 107 5.24 -37.79 13.67
N ARG A 108 5.89 -38.89 13.26
CA ARG A 108 5.81 -39.39 11.87
C ARG A 108 4.40 -39.81 11.50
N VAL A 109 3.70 -40.53 12.38
CA VAL A 109 2.32 -40.98 12.15
C VAL A 109 1.38 -39.78 12.01
N VAL A 110 1.45 -38.82 12.95
CA VAL A 110 0.63 -37.60 12.91
C VAL A 110 0.93 -36.79 11.65
N HIS A 111 2.21 -36.61 11.31
CA HIS A 111 2.62 -35.90 10.10
C HIS A 111 2.05 -36.56 8.84
N GLU A 112 2.14 -37.88 8.71
CA GLU A 112 1.59 -38.60 7.56
C GLU A 112 0.07 -38.43 7.45
N GLY A 113 -0.64 -38.56 8.57
CA GLY A 113 -2.10 -38.34 8.64
C GLY A 113 -2.48 -36.92 8.23
N CYS A 114 -1.80 -35.90 8.76
CA CYS A 114 -2.01 -34.50 8.36
C CYS A 114 -1.76 -34.29 6.87
N ALA A 115 -0.68 -34.87 6.34
CA ALA A 115 -0.37 -34.76 4.92
C ALA A 115 -1.42 -35.45 4.04
N ARG A 116 -2.03 -36.55 4.51
CA ARG A 116 -3.12 -37.24 3.82
C ARG A 116 -4.37 -36.36 3.72
N VAL A 117 -4.82 -35.80 4.85
CA VAL A 117 -5.97 -34.86 4.88
C VAL A 117 -5.75 -33.68 3.92
N LEU A 118 -4.55 -33.10 3.93
CA LEU A 118 -4.22 -31.98 3.04
C LEU A 118 -4.30 -32.38 1.56
N ARG A 119 -3.73 -33.53 1.18
CA ARG A 119 -3.75 -34.00 -0.22
C ARG A 119 -5.14 -34.39 -0.72
N GLU A 120 -5.96 -34.98 0.15
CA GLU A 120 -7.30 -35.44 -0.22
C GLU A 120 -8.30 -34.29 -0.39
N HIS A 121 -8.19 -33.27 0.46
CA HIS A 121 -9.21 -32.21 0.54
C HIS A 121 -8.78 -30.88 -0.10
N PHE A 122 -7.50 -30.70 -0.43
CA PHE A 122 -6.98 -29.43 -0.95
C PHE A 122 -6.07 -29.62 -2.17
N ALA A 123 -6.22 -28.71 -3.14
CA ALA A 123 -5.15 -28.45 -4.11
C ALA A 123 -4.36 -27.24 -3.59
N ILE A 124 -3.15 -27.49 -3.09
CA ILE A 124 -2.27 -26.45 -2.53
C ILE A 124 -1.15 -26.16 -3.51
N GLU A 125 -1.06 -24.92 -3.95
CA GLU A 125 -0.09 -24.43 -4.92
C GLU A 125 0.62 -23.19 -4.38
N PRO A 126 1.83 -22.86 -4.88
CA PRO A 126 2.51 -21.68 -4.42
C PRO A 126 1.81 -20.41 -4.94
N VAL A 127 1.86 -19.32 -4.17
CA VAL A 127 1.34 -18.03 -4.63
C VAL A 127 2.24 -17.46 -5.74
N ARG A 128 3.54 -17.70 -5.63
CA ARG A 128 4.57 -17.30 -6.59
C ARG A 128 5.27 -18.51 -7.18
N ASN A 129 5.51 -18.50 -8.49
CA ASN A 129 6.13 -19.63 -9.19
C ASN A 129 7.66 -19.54 -9.25
N GLU A 130 8.23 -18.38 -8.94
CA GLU A 130 9.68 -18.22 -8.88
C GLU A 130 10.28 -19.03 -7.72
N ALA A 131 11.53 -19.46 -7.88
CA ALA A 131 12.24 -20.18 -6.84
C ALA A 131 12.47 -19.30 -5.61
N GLU A 132 12.42 -19.90 -4.42
CA GLU A 132 12.87 -19.23 -3.20
C GLU A 132 14.36 -18.87 -3.34
N GLY A 133 14.75 -17.68 -2.89
CA GLY A 133 16.08 -17.11 -3.12
C GLY A 133 16.23 -16.37 -4.46
N SER A 134 15.25 -16.42 -5.36
CA SER A 134 15.29 -15.66 -6.61
C SER A 134 15.04 -14.16 -6.39
N ARG A 135 15.59 -13.32 -7.29
CA ARG A 135 15.31 -11.89 -7.31
C ARG A 135 13.98 -11.62 -7.99
N VAL A 136 13.08 -10.91 -7.30
CA VAL A 136 11.74 -10.57 -7.78
C VAL A 136 11.51 -9.06 -7.68
N THR A 137 10.81 -8.51 -8.66
CA THR A 137 10.36 -7.12 -8.67
C THR A 137 8.84 -7.08 -8.54
N LEU A 138 8.34 -6.38 -7.52
CA LEU A 138 6.93 -6.15 -7.27
C LEU A 138 6.58 -4.75 -7.77
N ASN A 139 5.91 -4.69 -8.90
CA ASN A 139 5.51 -3.43 -9.53
C ASN A 139 4.40 -2.73 -8.73
N GLU A 140 4.17 -1.46 -9.06
CA GLU A 140 3.02 -0.72 -8.52
C GLU A 140 1.72 -1.47 -8.83
N GLY A 141 0.81 -1.51 -7.85
CA GLY A 141 -0.43 -2.29 -7.95
C GLY A 141 -0.30 -3.79 -7.71
N PHE A 142 0.83 -4.28 -7.15
CA PHE A 142 0.93 -5.68 -6.73
C PHE A 142 -0.12 -6.03 -5.66
N ASP A 143 -0.54 -7.30 -5.63
CA ASP A 143 -1.53 -7.80 -4.68
C ASP A 143 -0.94 -7.93 -3.27
N ALA A 144 -1.19 -6.91 -2.44
CA ALA A 144 -0.76 -6.86 -1.05
C ALA A 144 -1.46 -7.88 -0.13
N ALA A 145 -2.54 -8.53 -0.58
CA ALA A 145 -3.19 -9.60 0.18
C ALA A 145 -2.48 -10.96 0.02
N SER A 146 -1.83 -11.18 -1.12
CA SER A 146 -1.11 -12.43 -1.40
C SER A 146 0.41 -12.32 -1.25
N VAL A 147 0.97 -11.11 -1.26
CA VAL A 147 2.41 -10.87 -1.11
C VAL A 147 2.68 -9.90 0.04
N ARG A 148 3.44 -10.35 1.03
CA ARG A 148 3.91 -9.53 2.15
C ARG A 148 5.33 -9.04 1.89
N LEU A 149 5.53 -7.74 1.96
CA LEU A 149 6.88 -7.14 1.98
C LEU A 149 7.50 -7.34 3.36
N THR A 150 8.77 -7.75 3.41
CA THR A 150 9.54 -7.95 4.65
C THR A 150 10.86 -7.19 4.59
N GLY A 151 11.33 -6.69 5.74
CA GLY A 151 12.56 -5.88 5.83
C GLY A 151 12.28 -4.38 5.90
N ASN A 152 13.28 -3.57 5.56
CA ASN A 152 13.14 -2.11 5.55
C ASN A 152 12.46 -1.65 4.25
N VAL A 153 11.15 -1.51 4.29
CA VAL A 153 10.34 -1.09 3.14
C VAL A 153 10.19 0.43 3.18
N VAL A 154 10.92 1.12 2.30
CA VAL A 154 10.85 2.57 2.14
C VAL A 154 10.51 2.94 0.70
N GLY A 155 9.81 4.06 0.51
CA GLY A 155 9.42 4.55 -0.80
C GLY A 155 8.16 3.89 -1.36
N LYS A 156 7.99 3.98 -2.68
CA LYS A 156 6.88 3.40 -3.43
C LYS A 156 7.39 2.30 -4.35
N ALA A 157 6.49 1.42 -4.76
CA ALA A 157 6.80 0.40 -5.78
C ALA A 157 7.33 1.07 -7.07
N PRO A 158 8.16 0.38 -7.88
CA PRO A 158 8.50 -1.04 -7.78
C PRO A 158 9.46 -1.37 -6.62
N PHE A 159 9.18 -2.47 -5.91
CA PHE A 159 10.05 -3.01 -4.89
C PHE A 159 10.85 -4.18 -5.45
N THR A 160 12.18 -4.17 -5.29
CA THR A 160 13.04 -5.26 -5.74
C THR A 160 13.66 -5.95 -4.54
N GLY A 161 13.47 -7.26 -4.42
CA GLY A 161 13.98 -8.05 -3.30
C GLY A 161 14.21 -9.51 -3.67
N THR A 162 14.49 -10.31 -2.65
CA THR A 162 14.64 -11.76 -2.78
C THR A 162 13.37 -12.44 -2.27
N LEU A 163 12.84 -13.39 -3.03
CA LEU A 163 11.67 -14.17 -2.61
C LEU A 163 12.08 -15.15 -1.50
N SER A 164 11.77 -14.83 -0.25
CA SER A 164 12.13 -15.70 0.90
C SER A 164 11.28 -16.96 1.01
N HIS A 165 9.98 -16.85 0.73
CA HIS A 165 9.04 -17.96 0.73
C HIS A 165 7.98 -17.71 -0.34
N ARG A 166 7.64 -18.75 -1.12
CA ARG A 166 6.72 -18.62 -2.26
C ARG A 166 5.24 -18.47 -1.89
N GLY A 167 4.92 -18.61 -0.61
CA GLY A 167 3.55 -18.62 -0.10
C GLY A 167 2.81 -19.90 -0.49
N TRP A 168 1.62 -20.09 0.09
CA TRP A 168 0.73 -21.20 -0.24
C TRP A 168 -0.67 -20.67 -0.48
N ARG A 169 -1.32 -21.19 -1.51
CA ARG A 169 -2.70 -20.91 -1.88
C ARG A 169 -3.43 -22.23 -2.03
N ALA A 170 -4.61 -22.35 -1.43
CA ALA A 170 -5.55 -23.39 -1.81
C ALA A 170 -6.29 -22.95 -3.08
N SER A 171 -5.98 -23.55 -4.23
CA SER A 171 -6.70 -23.30 -5.49
C SER A 171 -8.00 -24.10 -5.59
N LYS A 172 -8.10 -25.18 -4.82
CA LYS A 172 -9.33 -25.97 -4.65
C LYS A 172 -9.48 -26.47 -3.23
N VAL A 173 -10.71 -26.46 -2.73
CA VAL A 173 -11.12 -27.04 -1.44
C VAL A 173 -12.30 -27.99 -1.69
N THR A 174 -12.20 -29.24 -1.22
CA THR A 174 -13.24 -30.26 -1.36
C THR A 174 -13.41 -30.98 -0.02
N LEU A 175 -14.36 -30.53 0.78
CA LEU A 175 -14.73 -31.18 2.04
C LEU A 175 -15.90 -32.16 1.82
N PRO A 176 -15.98 -33.26 2.58
CA PRO A 176 -17.12 -34.15 2.53
C PRO A 176 -18.41 -33.43 2.96
N GLN A 177 -19.57 -33.95 2.58
CA GLN A 177 -20.84 -33.38 3.04
C GLN A 177 -21.14 -33.87 4.46
N LEU A 178 -21.69 -32.98 5.31
CA LEU A 178 -22.24 -33.35 6.61
C LEU A 178 -23.70 -33.75 6.45
N ALA A 179 -24.11 -34.82 7.14
CA ALA A 179 -25.54 -35.13 7.28
C ALA A 179 -26.21 -34.07 8.15
N GLU A 180 -27.48 -33.72 7.87
CA GLU A 180 -28.22 -32.70 8.63
C GLU A 180 -28.33 -33.03 10.14
N SER A 181 -28.35 -34.32 10.49
CA SER A 181 -28.44 -34.79 11.86
C SER A 181 -27.08 -34.89 12.58
N HIS A 182 -25.96 -34.57 11.92
CA HIS A 182 -24.63 -34.71 12.50
C HIS A 182 -24.24 -33.46 13.28
N ASP A 183 -23.95 -33.61 14.58
CA ASP A 183 -23.39 -32.52 15.38
C ASP A 183 -21.88 -32.37 15.11
N ALA A 184 -21.52 -31.39 14.29
CA ALA A 184 -20.13 -31.08 13.94
C ALA A 184 -19.26 -30.68 15.15
N ARG A 185 -19.86 -30.36 16.31
CA ARG A 185 -19.12 -30.04 17.54
C ARG A 185 -18.50 -31.28 18.19
N VAL A 186 -18.97 -32.48 17.85
CA VAL A 186 -18.37 -33.74 18.28
C VAL A 186 -17.24 -34.09 17.31
N LEU A 187 -16.02 -33.66 17.66
CA LEU A 187 -14.83 -33.83 16.80
C LEU A 187 -14.33 -35.28 16.75
N ALA A 188 -14.49 -36.02 17.86
CA ALA A 188 -14.29 -37.45 17.97
C ALA A 188 -15.27 -38.01 19.01
N PRO A 189 -16.00 -39.09 18.72
CA PRO A 189 -16.89 -39.71 19.69
C PRO A 189 -16.10 -40.39 20.82
N ALA A 190 -16.69 -40.45 22.01
CA ALA A 190 -16.14 -41.27 23.10
C ALA A 190 -16.43 -42.75 22.84
N GLU A 191 -15.43 -43.61 23.04
CA GLU A 191 -15.54 -45.06 22.91
C GLU A 191 -15.66 -45.71 24.30
N VAL A 192 -16.62 -46.62 24.46
CA VAL A 192 -16.87 -47.35 25.71
C VAL A 192 -16.91 -48.85 25.40
N GLU A 193 -16.00 -49.62 26.00
CA GLU A 193 -15.95 -51.09 25.91
C GLU A 193 -16.84 -51.70 27.01
N LEU A 194 -17.52 -52.82 26.70
CA LEU A 194 -18.43 -53.56 27.60
C LEU A 194 -17.91 -54.97 27.88
#